data_AF-X1CQA0-F1
#
_entry.id   AF-X1CQA0-F1
#
_cell.length_a   1.000
_cell.length_b   1.000
_cell.length_c   1.000
_cell.angle_alpha   90.00
_cell.angle_beta   90.00
_cell.angle_gamma   90.00
#
_symmetry.space_group_name_H-M   'P 1'
#
loop_
_entity.id
_entity.type
_entity.pdbx_description
1 polymer ?
#
loop_
_entity_poly.entity_id
_entity_poly.type
_entity_poly.pdbx_seq_one_letter_code
_entity_poly.pdbx_strand_id
1 'polypeptide(L)' 'MSIDKVKKKELREKFGYHPTDSGSSEVQVAVLSERIKNLTDHLFKYKKDQ' A
#
# COMPACT_ATOMS: atom_id res chain seq x y z
N MET A 1 -7.61 4.80 9.61
CA MET A 1 -6.77 4.21 8.55
C MET A 1 -5.37 4.82 8.58
N SER A 2 -4.35 4.00 8.74
CA SER A 2 -2.95 4.32 8.44
C SER A 2 -2.39 3.07 7.76
N ILE A 3 -1.76 3.19 6.58
CA ILE A 3 -0.96 2.06 6.10
C ILE A 3 0.12 1.86 7.14
N ASP A 4 0.15 0.67 7.71
CA ASP A 4 1.13 0.31 8.71
C ASP A 4 2.54 0.53 8.15
N LYS A 5 3.41 1.19 8.93
CA LYS A 5 4.78 1.49 8.49
C LYS A 5 5.53 0.21 8.12
N VAL A 6 5.12 -0.92 8.70
CA VAL A 6 5.60 -2.27 8.40
C VAL A 6 5.32 -2.65 6.95
N LYS A 7 4.06 -2.58 6.50
CA LYS A 7 3.67 -2.91 5.12
C LYS A 7 4.35 -2.04 4.08
N LYS A 8 4.54 -0.75 4.37
CA LYS A 8 5.31 0.15 3.49
C LYS A 8 6.79 -0.21 3.38
N LYS A 9 7.35 -0.85 4.40
CA LYS A 9 8.75 -1.29 4.40
C LYS A 9 8.88 -2.62 3.63
N GLU A 10 7.95 -3.55 3.85
CA GLU A 10 7.89 -4.81 3.08
C GLU A 10 7.68 -4.56 1.58
N LEU A 11 6.80 -3.63 1.20
CA LEU A 11 6.60 -3.28 -0.22
C LEU A 11 7.85 -2.65 -0.84
N ARG A 12 8.63 -1.89 -0.07
CA ARG A 12 9.91 -1.33 -0.54
C ARG A 12 10.95 -2.42 -0.74
N GLU A 13 11.02 -3.40 0.14
CA GLU A 13 11.94 -4.54 -0.02
C GLU A 13 11.53 -5.48 -1.15
N LYS A 14 10.23 -5.64 -1.41
CA LYS A 14 9.72 -6.50 -2.50
C LYS A 14 9.77 -5.86 -3.88
N PHE A 15 9.47 -4.57 -3.99
CA PHE A 15 9.29 -3.88 -5.27
C PHE A 15 10.31 -2.75 -5.53
N GLY A 16 11.16 -2.43 -4.56
CA GLY A 16 12.24 -1.48 -4.76
C GLY A 16 13.44 -2.15 -5.42
N TYR A 17 13.94 -1.57 -6.51
CA TYR A 17 15.20 -2.00 -7.13
C TYR A 17 16.40 -1.80 -6.19
N HIS A 18 16.32 -0.83 -5.28
CA HIS A 18 17.32 -0.56 -4.27
C HIS A 18 16.67 -0.33 -2.90
N PRO A 19 17.32 -0.73 -1.79
CA PRO A 19 16.78 -0.55 -0.42
C PRO A 19 16.59 0.92 -0.02
N THR A 20 17.23 1.85 -0.73
CA THR A 20 17.10 3.31 -0.58
C THR A 20 16.12 3.94 -1.56
N ASP A 21 15.57 3.18 -2.51
CA ASP A 21 14.70 3.71 -3.55
C ASP A 21 13.27 3.87 -3.01
N SER A 22 13.03 5.02 -2.40
CA SER A 22 11.73 5.41 -1.86
C SER A 22 10.81 6.09 -2.88
N GLY A 23 11.31 6.31 -4.11
CA GLY A 23 10.67 7.12 -5.14
C GLY A 23 10.26 6.37 -6.39
N SER A 24 10.84 5.20 -6.66
CA SER A 24 10.55 4.42 -7.87
C SER A 24 9.06 4.16 -8.09
N SER A 25 8.65 4.26 -9.36
CA SER A 25 7.26 4.15 -9.78
C SER A 25 6.63 2.83 -9.34
N GLU A 26 7.36 1.71 -9.36
CA GLU A 26 6.86 0.41 -8.89
C GLU A 26 6.52 0.39 -7.40
N VAL A 27 7.35 1.01 -6.55
CA VAL A 27 7.10 1.08 -5.10
C VAL A 27 5.84 1.90 -4.83
N GLN A 28 5.67 3.04 -5.52
CA GLN A 28 4.48 3.87 -5.37
C GLN A 28 3.21 3.15 -5.84
N VAL A 29 3.27 2.47 -6.99
CA VAL A 29 2.17 1.68 -7.54
C VAL A 29 1.80 0.53 -6.59
N ALA A 30 2.78 -0.16 -6.01
CA ALA A 30 2.53 -1.21 -5.03
C ALA A 30 1.80 -0.65 -3.79
N VAL A 31 2.25 0.48 -3.25
CA VAL A 31 1.64 1.10 -2.06
C VAL A 31 0.21 1.57 -2.34
N LEU A 32 -0.04 2.15 -3.51
CA LEU A 32 -1.37 2.55 -3.94
C LEU A 32 -2.29 1.34 -4.14
N SER A 33 -1.77 0.26 -4.73
CA SER A 33 -2.53 -0.99 -4.93
C SER A 33 -2.94 -1.63 -3.60
N GLU A 34 -2.04 -1.67 -2.63
CA GLU A 34 -2.36 -2.15 -1.27
C GLU A 34 -3.38 -1.27 -0.57
N ARG A 35 -3.29 0.06 -0.74
CA ARG A 35 -4.32 0.99 -0.24
C ARG A 35 -5.68 0.74 -0.86
N ILE A 36 -5.74 0.60 -2.18
CA ILE A 36 -6.99 0.35 -2.90
C ILE A 36 -7.60 -0.95 -2.39
N LYS A 37 -6.83 -2.03 -2.29
CA LYS A 37 -7.32 -3.33 -1.81
C LYS A 37 -7.88 -3.23 -0.38
N ASN A 38 -7.17 -2.55 0.52
CA ASN A 38 -7.62 -2.36 1.89
C ASN A 38 -8.89 -1.48 1.96
N LEU A 39 -8.97 -0.43 1.13
CA LEU A 39 -10.15 0.42 1.04
C LEU A 39 -11.34 -0.35 0.45
N THR A 40 -11.13 -1.16 -0.58
CA THR A 40 -12.18 -2.01 -1.17
C THR A 40 -12.71 -3.02 -0.15
N ASP A 41 -11.84 -3.70 0.60
CA ASP A 41 -12.25 -4.64 1.65
C ASP A 41 -13.03 -3.91 2.77
N HIS A 42 -12.56 -2.74 3.16
CA HIS A 42 -13.22 -1.90 4.16
C HIS A 42 -14.61 -1.45 3.69
N LEU A 43 -14.73 -0.91 2.48
CA LEU A 43 -16.02 -0.49 1.91
C LEU A 43 -16.97 -1.68 1.71
N PHE A 44 -16.44 -2.87 1.42
CA PHE A 44 -17.24 -4.09 1.30
C PHE A 44 -17.79 -4.56 2.66
N LYS A 45 -16.95 -4.52 3.70
CA LYS A 45 -17.31 -4.91 5.07
C LYS A 45 -18.18 -3.86 5.77
N TYR A 46 -17.94 -2.59 5.50
CA TYR A 46 -18.63 -1.44 6.06
C TYR A 46 -19.40 -0.71 4.97
N LYS A 47 -20.48 -1.33 4.49
CA LYS A 47 -21.35 -0.77 3.41
C LYS A 47 -22.01 0.57 3.72
N LYS A 48 -21.90 1.08 4.96
CA LYS A 48 -22.42 2.38 5.40
C LYS A 48 -21.33 3.45 5.57
N ASP A 49 -20.06 3.08 5.43
CA ASP A 49 -18.96 4.03 5.25
C ASP A 49 -19.02 4.49 3.80
N GLN A 50 -19.84 5.52 3.54
CA GLN A 50 -20.01 6.12 2.23
C GLN A 50 -19.21 7.43 2.16
#